data_AF-A0A7C6SP09-F1
#
_entry.id   AF-A0A7C6SP09-F1
#
_cell.length_a   1.000
_cell.length_b   1.000
_cell.length_c   1.000
_cell.angle_alpha   90.00
_cell.angle_beta   90.00
_cell.angle_gamma   90.00
#
_symmetry.space_group_name_H-M   'P 1'
#
loop_
_entity.id
_entity.type
_entity.pdbx_description
1 polymer ?
#
loop_
_entity_poly.entity_id
_entity_poly.type
_entity_poly.pdbx_seq_one_letter_code
_entity_poly.pdbx_strand_id
1 'polypeptide(L)'
;GVALTGQDIRKLQLAKGAIAAGIRTLCKTVGIGMEQVDAFYVAGGFGAHLDMDNAAKIGLIPRALVQKAVSVGNAALAGAMMMLLRQEFIEEARNIACKAQVVTLSGSAAFSDAFVDSMMFEEIV
;
A
#
# COMPACT_ATOMS: atom_id res chain seq x y z
N GLY A 1 3.31 -29.82 -13.31
CA GLY A 1 2.74 -28.66 -14.03
C GLY A 1 2.73 -27.45 -13.12
N VAL A 2 2.48 -26.26 -13.67
CA VAL A 2 2.20 -25.05 -12.86
C VAL A 2 0.70 -25.02 -12.56
N ALA A 3 0.33 -24.82 -11.30
CA ALA A 3 -1.07 -24.81 -10.86
C ALA A 3 -1.29 -23.73 -9.81
N LEU A 4 -2.53 -23.22 -9.74
CA LEU A 4 -3.01 -22.33 -8.69
C LEU A 4 -3.97 -23.12 -7.79
N THR A 5 -3.71 -23.15 -6.49
CA THR A 5 -4.52 -23.91 -5.54
C THR A 5 -5.42 -22.99 -4.70
N GLY A 6 -6.43 -23.57 -4.05
CA GLY A 6 -7.24 -22.82 -3.07
C GLY A 6 -6.41 -22.24 -1.91
N GLN A 7 -5.30 -22.89 -1.53
CA GLN A 7 -4.39 -22.34 -0.52
C GLN A 7 -3.68 -21.09 -1.03
N ASP A 8 -3.31 -21.05 -2.32
CA ASP A 8 -2.68 -19.87 -2.92
C ASP A 8 -3.67 -18.70 -2.99
N ILE A 9 -4.93 -18.97 -3.36
CA ILE A 9 -6.01 -17.98 -3.31
C ILE A 9 -6.18 -17.44 -1.89
N ARG A 10 -6.17 -18.31 -0.88
CA ARG A 10 -6.30 -17.90 0.52
C ARG A 10 -5.13 -17.02 0.98
N LYS A 11 -3.90 -17.35 0.59
CA LYS A 11 -2.72 -16.52 0.89
C LYS A 11 -2.82 -15.14 0.23
N LEU A 12 -3.30 -15.09 -1.02
CA LEU A 12 -3.52 -13.82 -1.72
C LEU A 12 -4.58 -12.97 -1.01
N GLN A 13 -5.71 -13.56 -0.59
CA GLN A 13 -6.77 -12.87 0.16
C GLN A 13 -6.24 -12.24 1.47
N LEU A 14 -5.42 -12.98 2.22
CA LEU A 14 -4.82 -12.47 3.46
C LEU A 14 -3.85 -11.32 3.16
N ALA A 15 -2.97 -11.48 2.17
CA ALA A 15 -1.99 -10.46 1.80
C ALA A 15 -2.66 -9.17 1.31
N LYS A 16 -3.62 -9.28 0.38
CA LYS A 16 -4.32 -8.12 -0.16
C LYS A 16 -5.21 -7.45 0.87
N GLY A 17 -5.88 -8.24 1.72
CA GLY A 17 -6.72 -7.73 2.80
C GLY A 17 -5.91 -6.95 3.82
N ALA A 18 -4.71 -7.41 4.17
CA ALA A 18 -3.81 -6.70 5.08
C ALA A 18 -3.38 -5.33 4.52
N ILE A 19 -3.04 -5.26 3.23
CA ILE A 19 -2.64 -4.01 2.58
C ILE A 19 -3.81 -3.02 2.54
N ALA A 20 -4.98 -3.45 2.07
CA ALA A 20 -6.15 -2.58 1.97
C ALA A 20 -6.62 -2.10 3.36
N ALA A 21 -6.61 -2.97 4.37
CA ALA A 21 -6.93 -2.61 5.75
C ALA A 21 -5.92 -1.65 6.36
N GLY A 22 -4.62 -1.81 6.06
CA GLY A 22 -3.57 -0.87 6.48
C GLY A 22 -3.82 0.53 5.93
N ILE A 23 -4.12 0.64 4.63
CA ILE A 23 -4.44 1.92 3.98
C ILE A 23 -5.68 2.56 4.62
N ARG A 24 -6.77 1.79 4.79
CA ARG A 24 -8.00 2.25 5.45
C ARG A 24 -7.78 2.71 6.89
N THR A 25 -6.98 1.96 7.65
CA THR A 25 -6.65 2.29 9.03
C THR A 25 -5.86 3.58 9.09
N LEU A 26 -4.85 3.77 8.23
CA LEU A 26 -4.04 4.98 8.21
C LEU A 26 -4.89 6.23 7.94
N CYS A 27 -5.74 6.19 6.90
CA CYS A 27 -6.66 7.29 6.59
C CYS A 27 -7.60 7.60 7.76
N LYS A 28 -8.16 6.56 8.41
CA LYS A 28 -9.01 6.72 9.59
C LYS A 28 -8.25 7.31 10.78
N THR A 29 -7.01 6.90 11.02
CA THR A 29 -6.15 7.41 12.10
C THR A 29 -5.86 8.90 11.95
N VAL A 30 -5.64 9.38 10.73
CA VAL A 30 -5.40 10.81 10.48
C VAL A 30 -6.67 11.61 10.17
N GLY A 31 -7.84 10.96 10.18
CA GLY A 31 -9.15 11.61 10.03
C GLY A 31 -9.46 12.09 8.61
N ILE A 32 -8.90 11.46 7.58
CA ILE A 32 -9.15 11.81 6.17
C ILE A 32 -9.90 10.69 5.44
N GLY A 33 -10.74 11.07 4.48
CA GLY A 33 -11.30 10.16 3.48
C GLY A 33 -10.30 9.83 2.39
N MET A 34 -10.47 8.69 1.71
CA MET A 34 -9.64 8.29 0.57
C MET A 34 -9.67 9.31 -0.58
N GLU A 35 -10.79 10.02 -0.74
CA GLU A 35 -10.94 11.07 -1.75
C GLU A 35 -10.04 12.28 -1.49
N GLN A 36 -9.63 12.50 -0.23
CA GLN A 36 -8.74 13.60 0.15
C GLN A 36 -7.26 13.27 -0.05
N VAL A 37 -6.92 12.04 -0.45
CA VAL A 37 -5.55 11.70 -0.86
C VAL A 37 -5.31 12.32 -2.23
N ASP A 38 -4.25 13.12 -2.38
CA ASP A 38 -3.94 13.77 -3.66
C ASP A 38 -3.17 12.84 -4.62
N ALA A 39 -2.24 12.04 -4.07
CA ALA A 39 -1.39 11.14 -4.82
C ALA A 39 -1.12 9.84 -4.03
N PHE A 40 -1.06 8.71 -4.75
CA PHE A 40 -0.80 7.40 -4.19
C PHE A 40 0.42 6.75 -4.87
N TYR A 41 1.60 6.94 -4.30
CA TYR A 41 2.83 6.39 -4.86
C TYR A 41 3.01 4.92 -4.51
N VAL A 42 3.18 4.07 -5.52
CA VAL A 42 3.38 2.62 -5.35
C VAL A 42 4.82 2.28 -5.71
N ALA A 43 5.57 1.84 -4.69
CA ALA A 43 6.96 1.45 -4.82
C ALA A 43 7.13 -0.08 -4.71
N GLY A 44 8.31 -0.57 -5.11
CA GLY A 44 8.72 -1.97 -5.05
C GLY A 44 8.67 -2.67 -6.40
N GLY A 45 9.37 -3.80 -6.51
CA GLY A 45 9.44 -4.59 -7.75
C GLY A 45 8.08 -5.12 -8.21
N PHE A 46 7.16 -5.34 -7.27
CA PHE A 46 5.76 -5.68 -7.58
C PHE A 46 4.99 -4.47 -8.13
N GLY A 47 5.18 -3.29 -7.56
CA GLY A 47 4.51 -2.05 -7.97
C GLY A 47 4.87 -1.59 -9.38
N ALA A 48 6.08 -1.89 -9.85
CA ALA A 48 6.56 -1.51 -11.19
C ALA A 48 5.72 -2.09 -12.34
N HIS A 49 5.07 -3.24 -12.13
CA HIS A 49 4.26 -3.94 -13.13
C HIS A 49 2.83 -4.20 -12.67
N LEU A 50 2.41 -3.56 -11.57
CA LEU A 50 1.08 -3.75 -11.02
C LEU A 50 0.06 -3.00 -11.87
N ASP A 51 -0.89 -3.74 -12.45
CA ASP A 51 -2.09 -3.17 -13.04
C ASP A 51 -3.01 -2.67 -11.92
N MET A 52 -3.19 -1.34 -11.84
CA MET A 52 -3.92 -0.70 -10.75
C MET A 52 -5.42 -1.01 -10.79
N ASP A 53 -6.00 -1.19 -11.98
CA ASP A 53 -7.40 -1.56 -12.12
C ASP A 53 -7.62 -3.00 -11.62
N ASN A 54 -6.74 -3.93 -11.96
CA ASN A 54 -6.80 -5.30 -11.46
C ASN A 54 -6.52 -5.38 -9.96
N ALA A 55 -5.58 -4.57 -9.44
CA ALA A 55 -5.34 -4.44 -8.01
C ALA A 55 -6.60 -3.96 -7.26
N ALA A 56 -7.33 -2.99 -7.82
CA ALA A 56 -8.59 -2.55 -7.26
C ALA A 56 -9.68 -3.62 -7.35
N LYS A 57 -9.83 -4.32 -8.48
CA LYS A 57 -10.82 -5.40 -8.64
C LYS A 57 -10.66 -6.52 -7.61
N ILE A 58 -9.43 -6.88 -7.24
CA ILE A 58 -9.22 -7.88 -6.19
C ILE A 58 -9.35 -7.29 -4.77
N GLY A 59 -9.53 -5.98 -4.64
CA GLY A 59 -9.60 -5.27 -3.35
C GLY A 59 -8.25 -5.12 -2.66
N LEU A 60 -7.14 -5.07 -3.40
CA LEU A 60 -5.80 -4.78 -2.87
C LEU A 60 -5.62 -3.28 -2.61
N ILE A 61 -6.12 -2.45 -3.53
CA ILE A 61 -6.04 -0.99 -3.46
C ILE A 61 -7.46 -0.43 -3.49
N PRO A 62 -7.83 0.51 -2.60
CA PRO A 62 -9.12 1.19 -2.68
C PRO A 62 -9.32 1.87 -4.04
N ARG A 63 -10.50 1.67 -4.65
CA ARG A 63 -10.80 2.18 -6.00
C ARG A 63 -10.61 3.69 -6.17
N ALA A 64 -10.89 4.47 -5.11
CA ALA A 64 -10.67 5.93 -5.07
C ALA A 64 -9.20 6.36 -5.26
N LEU A 65 -8.23 5.45 -5.05
CA LEU A 65 -6.80 5.73 -5.20
C LEU A 65 -6.25 5.35 -6.57
N VAL A 66 -7.00 4.60 -7.39
CA VAL A 66 -6.51 4.07 -8.68
C VAL A 66 -6.09 5.20 -9.63
N GLN A 67 -6.95 6.21 -9.80
CA GLN A 67 -6.67 7.35 -10.69
C GLN A 67 -5.58 8.29 -10.15
N LYS A 68 -5.16 8.07 -8.89
CA LYS A 68 -4.14 8.85 -8.20
C LYS A 68 -2.84 8.06 -8.06
N ALA A 69 -2.81 6.83 -8.58
CA ALA A 69 -1.71 5.90 -8.40
C ALA A 69 -0.55 6.22 -9.34
N VAL A 70 0.65 6.32 -8.80
CA VAL A 70 1.88 6.52 -9.58
C VAL A 70 2.89 5.44 -9.20
N SER A 71 3.26 4.60 -10.16
CA SER A 71 4.32 3.62 -9.94
C SER A 71 5.68 4.29 -10.01
N VAL A 72 6.49 4.11 -8.96
CA VAL A 72 7.82 4.73 -8.84
C VAL A 72 8.97 3.71 -8.87
N GLY A 73 8.64 2.43 -9.11
CA GLY A 73 9.63 1.36 -9.13
C GLY A 73 10.33 1.15 -7.79
N ASN A 74 11.62 0.83 -7.82
CA ASN A 74 12.40 0.58 -6.60
C ASN A 74 12.86 1.91 -5.96
N ALA A 75 11.95 2.56 -5.23
CA ALA A 75 12.22 3.82 -4.54
C ALA A 75 13.37 3.75 -3.52
N ALA A 76 13.57 2.59 -2.87
CA ALA A 76 14.68 2.40 -1.94
C ALA A 76 16.04 2.46 -2.63
N LEU A 77 16.19 1.78 -3.78
CA LEU A 77 17.41 1.84 -4.57
C LEU A 77 17.63 3.24 -5.17
N ALA A 78 16.57 3.86 -5.70
CA ALA A 78 16.64 5.22 -6.22
C ALA A 78 17.10 6.22 -5.15
N GLY A 79 16.51 6.15 -3.95
CA GLY A 79 16.92 6.98 -2.81
C GLY A 79 18.37 6.72 -2.37
N ALA A 80 18.82 5.46 -2.36
CA ALA A 80 20.21 5.13 -2.07
C ALA A 80 21.18 5.73 -3.11
N MET A 81 20.84 5.67 -4.40
CA MET A 81 21.63 6.30 -5.46
C MET A 81 21.66 7.82 -5.31
N MET A 82 20.52 8.44 -5.01
CA MET A 82 20.44 9.89 -4.77
C MET A 82 21.38 10.31 -3.63
N MET A 83 21.33 9.62 -2.49
CA MET A 83 22.21 9.90 -1.34
C MET A 83 23.70 9.64 -1.64
N LEU A 84 24.01 8.61 -2.44
CA LEU A 84 25.38 8.30 -2.84
C LEU A 84 25.96 9.41 -3.73
N LEU A 85 25.17 9.94 -4.65
CA LEU A 85 25.60 10.95 -5.62
C LEU A 85 25.57 12.37 -5.04
N ARG A 86 24.68 12.65 -4.08
CA ARG A 86 24.49 13.98 -3.49
C ARG A 86 24.20 13.90 -1.99
N GLN A 87 25.15 14.40 -1.20
CA GLN A 87 25.11 14.38 0.26
C GLN A 87 23.93 15.16 0.86
N GLU A 88 23.41 16.19 0.20
CA GLU A 88 22.25 16.95 0.70
C GLU A 88 20.99 16.09 0.90
N PHE A 89 20.83 15.02 0.11
CA PHE A 89 19.70 14.10 0.27
C PHE A 89 19.80 13.23 1.54
N ILE A 90 20.97 13.13 2.16
CA ILE A 90 21.12 12.42 3.44
C ILE A 90 20.42 13.20 4.56
N GLU A 91 20.61 14.52 4.60
CA GLU A 91 19.94 15.37 5.59
C GLU A 91 18.43 15.44 5.33
N GLU A 92 18.01 15.49 4.06
CA GLU A 92 16.59 15.41 3.71
C GLU A 92 15.96 14.08 4.16
N ALA A 93 16.59 12.95 3.88
CA ALA A 93 16.12 11.64 4.32
C ALA A 93 16.05 11.53 5.85
N ARG A 94 17.04 12.07 6.57
CA ARG A 94 17.03 12.15 8.04
C ARG A 94 15.85 12.98 8.54
N ASN A 95 15.60 14.14 7.94
CA ASN A 95 14.49 15.01 8.31
C ASN A 95 13.13 14.35 8.08
N ILE A 96 12.97 13.60 6.97
CA ILE A 96 11.76 12.82 6.70
C ILE A 96 11.60 11.71 7.77
N ALA A 97 12.66 10.97 8.05
CA ALA A 97 12.64 9.90 9.06
C ALA A 97 12.26 10.42 10.46
N CYS A 98 12.77 11.59 10.85
CA CYS A 98 12.41 12.22 12.14
C CYS A 98 10.95 12.66 12.23
N LYS A 99 10.30 12.96 11.09
CA LYS A 99 8.88 13.37 11.04
C LYS A 99 7.91 12.20 10.89
N ALA A 100 8.40 11.04 10.45
CA ALA A 100 7.58 9.86 10.24
C ALA A 100 7.08 9.31 11.59
N GLN A 101 5.77 9.05 11.68
CA GLN A 101 5.15 8.45 12.87
C GLN A 101 4.67 7.04 12.54
N VAL A 102 4.97 6.10 13.42
CA VAL A 102 4.56 4.70 13.25
C VAL A 102 3.16 4.52 13.82
N VAL A 103 2.22 4.08 12.98
CA VAL A 103 0.89 3.67 13.40
C VAL A 103 0.90 2.17 13.67
N THR A 104 0.75 1.78 14.94
CA THR A 104 0.71 0.37 15.35
C THR A 104 -0.65 -0.23 14.99
N LEU A 105 -0.64 -1.22 14.09
CA LEU A 105 -1.85 -1.94 13.67
C LEU A 105 -2.21 -3.11 14.59
N SER A 106 -1.21 -3.69 15.28
CA SER A 106 -1.43 -4.79 16.22
C SER A 106 -2.31 -4.35 17.39
N GLY A 107 -3.40 -5.09 17.65
CA GLY A 107 -4.37 -4.76 18.69
C GLY A 107 -5.33 -3.61 18.33
N SER A 108 -5.22 -3.03 17.14
CA SER A 108 -6.17 -2.01 16.67
C SER A 108 -7.47 -2.67 16.23
N ALA A 109 -8.57 -2.38 16.93
CA ALA A 109 -9.91 -2.81 16.52
C ALA A 109 -10.24 -2.30 15.11
N ALA A 110 -9.88 -1.05 14.79
CA ALA A 110 -10.10 -0.47 13.46
C ALA A 110 -9.37 -1.24 12.34
N PHE A 111 -8.16 -1.73 12.60
CA PHE A 111 -7.45 -2.57 11.64
C PHE A 111 -8.10 -3.95 11.52
N SER A 112 -8.45 -4.58 12.64
CA SER A 112 -9.09 -5.90 12.64
C SER A 112 -10.40 -5.89 11.85
N ASP A 113 -11.25 -4.89 12.08
CA ASP A 113 -12.51 -4.71 11.34
C ASP A 113 -12.23 -4.51 9.84
N ALA A 114 -11.36 -3.56 9.51
CA ALA A 114 -11.01 -3.29 8.11
C ALA A 114 -10.36 -4.49 7.41
N PHE A 115 -9.62 -5.33 8.14
CA PHE A 115 -8.99 -6.54 7.64
C PHE A 115 -10.00 -7.63 7.31
N VAL A 116 -10.97 -7.86 8.19
CA VAL A 116 -12.07 -8.79 7.94
C VAL A 116 -12.88 -8.32 6.73
N ASP A 117 -13.24 -7.04 6.69
CA ASP A 117 -14.00 -6.44 5.58
C ASP A 117 -13.25 -6.53 4.25
N SER A 118 -11.92 -6.39 4.28
CA SER A 118 -11.07 -6.40 3.08
C SER A 118 -10.59 -7.80 2.70
N MET A 119 -10.97 -8.86 3.41
CA MET A 119 -10.44 -10.22 3.18
C MET A 119 -11.00 -10.86 1.91
N MET A 120 -12.29 -10.66 1.65
CA MET A 120 -12.99 -11.22 0.49
C MET A 120 -12.73 -10.39 -0.77
N PHE A 121 -12.72 -11.01 -1.95
CA PHE A 121 -12.60 -10.25 -3.21
C PHE A 121 -13.82 -9.34 -3.38
N GLU A 122 -13.62 -8.16 -3.97
CA GLU A 122 -14.72 -7.23 -4.22
C GLU A 122 -15.68 -7.82 -5.27
N GLU A 123 -16.99 -7.66 -5.07
CA GLU A 123 -17.97 -8.05 -6.06
C GLU A 123 -17.81 -7.17 -7.31
N ILE A 124 -17.73 -7.81 -8.47
CA ILE A 124 -17.69 -7.11 -9.74
C ILE A 124 -19.14 -6.66 -10.02
N VAL A 125 -19.46 -5.42 -9.64
CA VAL A 125 -20.66 -4.70 -10.12
C VAL A 125 -20.36 -4.08 -11.47
#